data_AF-A0A972NBK5-F1
#
_entry.id   AF-A0A972NBK5-F1
#
_cell.length_a   1.000
_cell.length_b   1.000
_cell.length_c   1.000
_cell.angle_alpha   90.00
_cell.angle_beta   90.00
_cell.angle_gamma   90.00
#
_symmetry.space_group_name_H-M   'P 1'
#
loop_
_entity.id
_entity.type
_entity.pdbx_description
1 polymer ?
#
loop_
_entity_poly.entity_id
_entity_poly.type
_entity_poly.pdbx_seq_one_letter_code
_entity_poly.pdbx_strand_id
1 'polypeptide(L)'
;MLQFGLSASSSLRSLGLQADEKTYRVCDNCGFRLMEVWPPTRRTYPFSVEYCPICGRRRDDRGVYPGRRMSRGAKLAALRRWLREHDLDEELLRRHYHLRLEQFFVEGAL
;
A
#
# COMPACT_ATOMS: atom_id res chain seq x y z
N MET A 1 20.66 15.92 -42.62
CA MET A 1 19.43 16.75 -42.65
C MET A 1 18.68 16.52 -41.35
N LEU A 2 18.38 17.61 -40.65
CA LEU A 2 17.60 17.69 -39.40
C LEU A 2 16.10 17.89 -39.72
N GLN A 3 15.24 17.66 -38.71
CA GLN A 3 13.75 17.80 -38.67
C GLN A 3 12.98 16.69 -39.40
N PHE A 4 11.93 16.08 -38.86
CA PHE A 4 10.80 16.57 -38.06
C PHE A 4 10.53 15.61 -36.88
N GLY A 5 10.27 16.03 -35.65
CA GLY A 5 9.17 16.91 -35.29
C GLY A 5 7.86 16.12 -35.06
N LEU A 6 7.88 15.03 -34.28
CA LEU A 6 6.65 14.34 -33.83
C LEU A 6 6.12 14.96 -32.53
N SER A 7 5.64 16.21 -32.66
CA SER A 7 4.65 16.79 -31.76
C SER A 7 3.31 16.07 -31.99
N ALA A 8 3.09 14.95 -31.31
CA ALA A 8 1.79 14.29 -31.30
C ALA A 8 1.41 13.64 -29.95
N SER A 9 2.24 13.77 -28.90
CA SER A 9 1.96 13.16 -27.58
C SER A 9 1.19 14.08 -26.61
N SER A 10 0.85 15.29 -27.02
CA SER A 10 0.25 16.32 -26.14
C SER A 10 -1.28 16.33 -26.10
N SER A 11 -1.93 15.49 -26.91
CA SER A 11 -3.39 15.47 -27.01
C SER A 11 -3.93 14.08 -26.69
N LEU A 12 -4.15 13.84 -25.40
CA LEU A 12 -5.01 12.83 -24.80
C LEU A 12 -4.52 11.36 -24.71
N ARG A 13 -3.88 10.81 -23.66
CA ARG A 13 -3.62 11.17 -22.24
C ARG A 13 -4.78 11.72 -21.40
N SER A 14 -5.89 12.13 -22.01
CA SER A 14 -6.84 13.04 -21.35
C SER A 14 -8.03 12.34 -20.76
N LEU A 15 -8.10 11.01 -20.88
CA LEU A 15 -8.98 10.16 -20.06
C LEU A 15 -8.31 8.82 -19.70
N GLY A 16 -7.01 8.67 -20.00
CA GLY A 16 -6.24 7.44 -19.92
C GLY A 16 -5.84 7.07 -18.48
N LEU A 17 -6.84 6.67 -17.69
CA LEU A 17 -6.65 5.80 -16.54
C LEU A 17 -5.91 4.56 -17.04
N GLN A 18 -4.58 4.56 -16.95
CA GLN A 18 -3.82 3.32 -16.92
C GLN A 18 -4.41 2.48 -15.78
N ALA A 19 -4.42 1.15 -15.92
CA ALA A 19 -4.74 0.29 -14.80
C ALA A 19 -3.77 0.66 -13.66
N ASP A 20 -4.32 1.39 -12.72
CA ASP A 20 -3.60 2.29 -11.84
C ASP A 20 -3.02 1.38 -10.74
N GLU A 21 -1.81 0.87 -10.96
CA GLU A 21 -1.24 -0.22 -10.16
C GLU A 21 -1.03 0.27 -8.72
N LYS A 22 -1.66 -0.42 -7.76
CA LYS A 22 -1.47 -0.12 -6.35
C LYS A 22 0.02 -0.29 -5.99
N THR A 23 0.56 0.70 -5.31
CA THR A 23 1.92 0.65 -4.76
C THR A 23 1.88 0.36 -3.27
N TYR A 24 3.04 0.04 -2.69
CA TYR A 24 3.15 -0.26 -1.27
C TYR A 24 4.16 0.66 -0.59
N ARG A 25 3.90 1.01 0.67
CA ARG A 25 4.87 1.73 1.51
C ARG A 25 4.77 1.34 2.98
N VAL A 26 5.70 1.84 3.78
CA VAL A 26 5.65 1.70 5.24
C VAL A 26 4.50 2.53 5.83
N CYS A 27 3.73 1.93 6.72
CA CYS A 27 2.72 2.61 7.52
C CYS A 27 3.38 3.38 8.68
N ASP A 28 3.33 4.72 8.66
CA ASP A 28 3.96 5.53 9.72
C ASP A 28 3.25 5.44 11.09
N ASN A 29 2.11 4.74 11.20
CA ASN A 29 1.47 4.50 12.51
C ASN A 29 1.94 3.21 13.17
N CYS A 30 1.90 2.08 12.45
CA CYS A 30 2.17 0.77 13.05
C CYS A 30 3.48 0.11 12.57
N GLY A 31 4.14 0.69 11.56
CA GLY A 31 5.39 0.19 10.99
C GLY A 31 5.25 -0.92 9.96
N PHE A 32 4.02 -1.32 9.60
CA PHE A 32 3.77 -2.37 8.59
C PHE A 32 4.26 -1.95 7.21
N ARG A 33 4.98 -2.82 6.50
CA ARG A 33 5.72 -2.50 5.26
C ARG A 33 4.86 -2.54 3.99
N LEU A 34 3.70 -3.18 4.02
CA LEU A 34 2.81 -3.35 2.86
C LEU A 34 1.53 -2.52 3.00
N MET A 35 1.64 -1.27 3.47
CA MET A 35 0.51 -0.34 3.41
C MET A 35 0.18 -0.05 1.95
N GLU A 36 -1.09 -0.20 1.57
CA GLU A 36 -1.53 0.01 0.20
C GLU A 36 -1.64 1.50 -0.09
N VAL A 37 -1.16 1.88 -1.27
CA VAL A 37 -1.25 3.23 -1.82
C VAL A 37 -1.83 3.14 -3.21
N TRP A 38 -3.07 3.60 -3.32
CA TRP A 38 -3.80 3.68 -4.55
C TRP A 38 -3.62 5.08 -5.15
N PRO A 39 -3.51 5.19 -6.48
CA PRO A 39 -3.35 6.47 -7.14
C PRO A 39 -4.56 7.40 -6.92
N PRO A 40 -4.38 8.71 -7.09
CA PRO A 40 -5.47 9.67 -6.90
C PRO A 40 -6.65 9.38 -7.83
N THR A 41 -7.84 9.31 -7.27
CA THR A 41 -9.09 9.32 -8.02
C THR A 41 -9.49 10.76 -8.36
N ARG A 42 -10.51 10.94 -9.22
CA ARG A 42 -11.11 12.26 -9.47
C ARG A 42 -11.57 12.99 -8.20
N ARG A 43 -11.91 12.25 -7.14
CA ARG A 43 -12.37 12.82 -5.86
C ARG A 43 -11.23 13.14 -4.89
N THR A 44 -10.15 12.38 -4.98
CA THR A 44 -9.05 12.46 -4.01
C THR A 44 -7.89 13.30 -4.52
N TYR A 45 -7.86 13.63 -5.82
CA TYR A 45 -6.83 14.47 -6.43
C TYR A 45 -6.62 15.78 -5.65
N PRO A 46 -5.37 16.17 -5.35
CA PRO A 46 -4.10 15.59 -5.80
C PRO A 46 -3.55 14.44 -4.92
N PHE A 47 -4.31 13.97 -3.94
CA PHE A 47 -3.86 12.98 -2.95
C PHE A 47 -4.15 11.53 -3.37
N SER A 48 -3.19 10.66 -3.07
CA SER A 48 -3.35 9.21 -3.13
C SER A 48 -4.29 8.71 -2.02
N VAL A 49 -4.99 7.61 -2.30
CA VAL A 49 -5.75 6.88 -1.26
C VAL A 49 -4.82 5.88 -0.59
N GLU A 50 -4.81 5.86 0.73
CA GLU A 50 -3.89 5.04 1.51
C GLU A 50 -4.67 4.15 2.48
N TYR A 51 -4.26 2.90 2.64
CA TYR A 51 -4.89 1.99 3.59
C TYR A 51 -3.89 1.02 4.22
N CYS A 52 -3.88 0.96 5.55
CA CYS A 52 -3.13 -0.02 6.32
C CYS A 52 -4.07 -1.10 6.88
N PRO A 53 -4.00 -2.35 6.38
CA PRO A 53 -4.88 -3.43 6.83
C PRO A 53 -4.61 -3.87 8.28
N ILE A 54 -3.44 -3.54 8.82
CA ILE A 54 -3.03 -3.94 10.17
C ILE A 54 -3.67 -3.03 11.22
N CYS A 55 -3.43 -1.72 11.13
CA CYS A 55 -3.88 -0.77 12.16
C CYS A 55 -5.12 0.03 11.77
N GLY A 56 -5.59 -0.07 10.53
CA GLY A 56 -6.74 0.68 10.02
C GLY A 56 -6.44 2.16 9.74
N ARG A 57 -5.15 2.55 9.69
CA ARG A 57 -4.78 3.89 9.21
C ARG A 57 -5.25 4.04 7.76
N ARG A 58 -5.89 5.14 7.43
CA ARG A 58 -6.30 5.45 6.05
C ARG A 58 -6.26 6.92 5.74
N ARG A 59 -6.09 7.25 4.46
CA ARG A 59 -6.29 8.58 3.88
C ARG A 59 -7.18 8.41 2.67
N ASP A 60 -8.29 9.12 2.63
CA ASP A 60 -9.27 9.09 1.54
C ASP A 60 -9.83 10.49 1.27
N ASP A 61 -10.89 10.59 0.45
CA ASP A 61 -11.55 11.85 0.10
C ASP A 61 -12.26 12.52 1.29
N ARG A 62 -12.44 11.80 2.41
CA ARG A 62 -13.08 12.30 3.62
C ARG A 62 -12.09 12.75 4.68
N GLY A 63 -10.81 12.42 4.53
CA GLY A 63 -9.74 12.92 5.39
C GLY A 63 -8.73 11.86 5.81
N VAL A 64 -8.06 12.15 6.94
CA VAL A 64 -6.99 11.31 7.48
C VAL A 64 -7.46 10.63 8.76
N TYR A 65 -7.34 9.31 8.80
CA TYR A 65 -7.69 8.48 9.94
C TYR A 65 -6.39 7.82 10.44
N PRO A 66 -5.92 8.15 11.66
CA PRO A 66 -4.57 7.81 12.11
C PRO A 66 -4.32 6.31 12.30
N GLY A 67 -5.39 5.51 12.43
CA GLY A 67 -5.32 4.10 12.80
C GLY A 67 -5.19 3.89 14.30
N ARG A 68 -5.29 2.64 14.73
CA ARG A 68 -5.24 2.26 16.16
C ARG A 68 -3.80 2.11 16.63
N ARG A 69 -3.53 2.47 17.90
CA ARG A 69 -2.32 2.03 18.61
C ARG A 69 -2.50 0.56 18.95
N MET A 70 -1.50 -0.26 18.63
CA MET A 70 -1.58 -1.72 18.77
C MET A 70 -0.39 -2.26 19.54
N SER A 71 -0.63 -3.24 20.40
CA SER A 71 0.44 -4.05 21.01
C SER A 71 1.09 -4.97 19.97
N ARG A 72 2.28 -5.48 20.30
CA ARG A 72 2.98 -6.49 19.50
C ARG A 72 2.08 -7.65 19.10
N GLY A 73 1.42 -8.27 20.08
CA GLY A 73 0.52 -9.41 19.86
C GLY A 73 -0.65 -9.06 18.93
N ALA A 74 -1.24 -7.87 19.07
CA ALA A 74 -2.32 -7.42 18.22
C ALA A 74 -1.86 -7.18 16.77
N LYS A 75 -0.64 -6.65 16.56
CA LYS A 75 -0.05 -6.48 15.22
C LYS A 75 0.15 -7.83 14.52
N LEU A 76 0.74 -8.79 15.22
CA LEU A 76 0.96 -10.14 14.68
C LEU A 76 -0.37 -10.88 14.41
N ALA A 77 -1.36 -10.74 15.28
CA ALA A 77 -2.68 -11.33 15.05
C ALA A 77 -3.38 -10.72 13.82
N ALA A 78 -3.31 -9.40 13.65
CA ALA A 78 -3.85 -8.71 12.48
C ALA A 78 -3.11 -9.11 11.20
N LEU A 79 -1.79 -9.25 11.24
CA LEU A 79 -1.00 -9.73 10.10
C LEU A 79 -1.41 -11.15 9.71
N ARG A 80 -1.51 -12.08 10.67
CA ARG A 80 -1.96 -13.44 10.38
C ARG A 80 -3.35 -13.49 9.75
N ARG A 81 -4.26 -12.63 10.19
CA ARG A 81 -5.59 -12.52 9.57
C ARG A 81 -5.48 -12.02 8.14
N TRP A 82 -4.74 -10.93 7.91
CA TRP A 82 -4.53 -10.37 6.59
C TRP A 82 -3.87 -11.38 5.63
N LEU A 83 -2.86 -12.12 6.07
CA LEU A 83 -2.22 -13.16 5.26
C LEU A 83 -3.23 -14.23 4.81
N ARG A 84 -4.09 -14.71 5.71
CA ARG A 84 -5.12 -15.69 5.36
C ARG A 84 -6.16 -15.16 4.38
N GLU A 85 -6.49 -13.87 4.45
CA GLU A 85 -7.37 -13.21 3.45
C GLU A 85 -6.74 -13.17 2.05
N HIS A 86 -5.43 -13.42 1.95
CA HIS A 86 -4.66 -13.50 0.72
C HIS A 86 -4.17 -14.91 0.39
N ASP A 87 -4.77 -15.95 1.00
CA ASP A 87 -4.36 -17.35 0.84
C ASP A 87 -2.89 -17.63 1.18
N LEU A 88 -2.32 -16.81 2.08
CA LEU A 88 -1.00 -16.98 2.65
C LEU A 88 -1.11 -17.44 4.10
N ASP A 89 -0.28 -18.40 4.49
CA ASP A 89 -0.09 -18.76 5.88
C ASP A 89 1.37 -18.59 6.32
N GLU A 90 1.58 -18.61 7.64
CA GLU A 90 2.89 -18.40 8.24
C GLU A 90 3.89 -19.49 7.84
N GLU A 91 3.42 -20.71 7.59
CA GLU A 91 4.30 -21.82 7.22
C GLU A 91 4.77 -21.73 5.77
N LEU A 92 3.87 -21.34 4.86
CA LEU A 92 4.20 -21.05 3.47
C LEU A 92 5.24 -19.93 3.39
N LEU A 93 5.02 -18.83 4.12
CA LEU A 93 5.96 -17.71 4.20
C LEU A 93 7.34 -18.15 4.71
N ARG A 94 7.37 -18.97 5.76
CA ARG A 94 8.61 -19.45 6.38
C ARG A 94 9.37 -20.41 5.48
N ARG A 95 8.68 -21.38 4.86
CA ARG A 95 9.33 -22.45 4.08
C ARG A 95 9.72 -22.02 2.67
N HIS A 96 8.85 -21.28 1.99
CA HIS A 96 9.04 -20.95 0.57
C HIS A 96 9.67 -19.58 0.38
N TYR A 97 9.28 -18.61 1.20
CA TYR A 97 9.77 -17.23 1.07
C TYR A 97 10.85 -16.90 2.10
N HIS A 98 11.13 -17.79 3.05
CA HIS A 98 12.07 -17.57 4.16
C HIS A 98 11.79 -16.29 4.95
N LEU A 99 10.51 -15.91 5.05
CA LEU A 99 10.06 -14.72 5.76
C LEU A 99 9.45 -15.08 7.10
N ARG A 100 9.82 -14.31 8.14
CA ARG A 100 9.17 -14.29 9.45
C ARG A 100 8.17 -13.15 9.51
N LEU A 101 7.14 -13.29 10.35
CA LEU A 101 6.10 -12.27 10.51
C LEU A 101 6.66 -10.90 10.91
N GLU A 102 7.72 -10.87 11.72
CA GLU A 102 8.35 -9.64 12.17
C GLU A 102 8.95 -8.81 11.02
N GLN A 103 9.37 -9.47 9.94
CA GLN A 103 9.98 -8.80 8.79
C GLN A 103 8.97 -7.98 7.98
N PHE A 104 7.68 -8.17 8.21
CA PHE A 104 6.63 -7.32 7.63
C PHE A 104 6.52 -5.95 8.33
N PHE A 105 7.30 -5.72 9.38
CA PHE A 105 7.35 -4.46 10.09
C PHE A 105 8.76 -3.84 10.03
N VAL A 106 8.85 -2.52 10.20
CA VAL A 106 10.14 -1.86 10.41
C VAL A 106 10.72 -2.23 11.78
N GLU A 107 12.04 -2.19 11.87
CA GLU A 107 12.74 -2.48 13.12
C GLU A 107 12.31 -1.50 14.22
N GLY A 108 12.13 -2.01 15.45
CA GLY A 108 11.64 -1.23 16.59
C GLY A 108 10.15 -0.89 16.58
N ALA A 109 9.41 -1.19 15.50
CA ALA A 109 7.96 -0.99 15.47
C ALA A 109 7.17 -2.17 16.02
N LEU A 110 7.81 -3.28 16.40
CA LEU A 110 7.13 -4.51 16.77
C LEU A 110 7.16 -4.80 18.26
#